data_AF-X1BZA1-F1
#
_entry.id   AF-X1BZA1-F1
#
_cell.length_a   1.000
_cell.length_b   1.000
_cell.length_c   1.000
_cell.angle_alpha   90.00
_cell.angle_beta   90.00
_cell.angle_gamma   90.00
#
_symmetry.space_group_name_H-M   'P 1'
#
loop_
_entity.id
_entity.type
_entity.pdbx_description
1 polymer ?
#
loop_
_entity_poly.entity_id
_entity_poly.type
_entity_poly.pdbx_seq_one_letter_code
_entity_poly.pdbx_strand_id
1 'polypeptide(L)'
;LRGCIGYIEPKYSLYDVIHKVSISSAIEDPRFPSVTLEELDNIIIELSILTPPELIIVNNPKEYRDKIVIGRDGLIVEKGWRRGLLLPQVPVDHDRNWDVETFLDHTCQKAMLPADSWKDLDTKIYSFQAILFEEESPRGKIARKYLT
;
A
#
# COMPACT_ATOMS: atom_id res chain seq x y z
N LEU A 1 -9.89 -6.22 9.42
CA LEU A 1 -10.19 -5.43 8.20
C LEU A 1 -11.70 -5.39 7.99
N ARG A 2 -12.35 -4.21 8.01
CA ARG A 2 -13.81 -4.04 7.83
C ARG A 2 -14.21 -3.29 6.54
N GLY A 3 -13.20 -2.81 5.81
CA GLY A 3 -13.31 -2.11 4.54
C GLY A 3 -12.00 -1.38 4.25
N CYS A 4 -11.57 -1.31 2.99
CA CYS A 4 -10.34 -0.61 2.59
C CYS A 4 -10.37 -0.28 1.09
N ILE A 5 -10.53 1.00 0.79
CA ILE A 5 -10.45 1.59 -0.54
C ILE A 5 -9.46 2.75 -0.52
N GLY A 6 -8.72 2.94 -1.60
CA GLY A 6 -7.74 4.01 -1.71
C GLY A 6 -7.42 4.34 -3.15
N TYR A 7 -6.79 5.50 -3.35
CA TYR A 7 -6.26 5.92 -4.65
C TYR A 7 -4.73 5.98 -4.56
N ILE A 8 -4.07 5.43 -5.57
CA ILE A 8 -2.61 5.45 -5.68
C ILE A 8 -2.15 6.71 -6.42
N GLU A 9 -2.87 7.08 -7.47
CA GLU A 9 -2.54 8.25 -8.28
C GLU A 9 -3.02 9.54 -7.58
N PRO A 10 -2.19 10.60 -7.51
CA PRO A 10 -2.54 11.87 -6.88
C PRO A 10 -3.49 12.70 -7.77
N LYS A 11 -4.70 12.19 -8.01
CA LYS A 11 -5.73 12.83 -8.85
C LYS A 11 -6.55 13.91 -8.13
N TYR A 12 -6.52 13.90 -6.80
CA TYR A 12 -7.32 14.76 -5.94
C TYR A 12 -6.42 15.42 -4.89
N SER A 13 -6.87 16.52 -4.31
CA SER A 13 -6.24 17.07 -3.11
C SER A 13 -6.32 16.07 -1.96
N LEU A 14 -5.42 16.16 -0.98
CA LEU A 14 -5.43 15.28 0.19
C LEU A 14 -6.75 15.39 0.96
N TYR A 15 -7.32 16.59 1.06
CA TYR A 15 -8.61 16.81 1.72
C TYR A 15 -9.75 16.08 1.00
N ASP A 16 -9.86 16.24 -0.32
CA ASP A 16 -10.94 15.63 -1.10
C ASP A 16 -10.83 14.11 -1.14
N VAL A 17 -9.61 13.59 -1.24
CA VAL A 17 -9.38 12.14 -1.33
C VAL A 17 -9.74 11.46 -0.01
N ILE A 18 -9.39 12.04 1.14
CA ILE A 18 -9.72 11.49 2.46
C ILE A 18 -11.24 11.34 2.59
N HIS A 19 -12.01 12.38 2.29
CA HIS A 19 -13.48 12.31 2.38
C HIS A 19 -14.06 11.21 1.47
N LYS A 20 -13.58 11.12 0.23
CA LYS A 20 -14.02 10.08 -0.72
C LYS A 20 -13.70 8.67 -0.23
N VAL A 21 -12.44 8.40 0.14
CA VAL A 21 -12.02 7.06 0.53
C VAL A 21 -12.59 6.62 1.86
N SER A 22 -12.88 7.55 2.79
CA SER A 22 -13.59 7.23 4.03
C SER A 22 -14.99 6.69 3.77
N ILE A 23 -15.75 7.35 2.88
CA ILE A 23 -17.09 6.88 2.49
C ILE A 23 -16.99 5.55 1.73
N SER A 24 -16.17 5.50 0.67
CA SER A 24 -16.05 4.29 -0.16
C SER A 24 -15.55 3.09 0.64
N SER A 25 -14.62 3.27 1.59
CA SER A 25 -14.16 2.16 2.45
C SER A 25 -15.26 1.63 3.36
N ALA A 26 -16.21 2.48 3.78
CA ALA A 26 -17.29 2.07 4.66
C ALA A 26 -18.46 1.41 3.91
N ILE A 27 -18.81 1.89 2.71
CA ILE A 27 -20.06 1.47 2.05
C ILE A 27 -19.88 0.88 0.64
N GLU A 28 -18.71 1.01 0.01
CA GLU A 28 -18.47 0.61 -1.39
C GLU A 28 -17.42 -0.51 -1.56
N ASP A 29 -16.80 -1.02 -0.48
CA ASP A 29 -15.87 -2.14 -0.58
C ASP A 29 -16.63 -3.45 -0.90
N PRO A 30 -16.46 -4.05 -2.09
CA PRO A 30 -17.30 -5.16 -2.55
C PRO A 30 -17.07 -6.47 -1.77
N ARG A 31 -16.05 -6.51 -0.90
CA ARG A 31 -15.74 -7.69 -0.09
C ARG A 31 -16.57 -7.75 1.19
N PHE A 32 -17.20 -6.65 1.61
CA PHE A 32 -17.91 -6.53 2.88
C PHE A 32 -19.29 -5.85 2.67
N PRO A 33 -20.30 -6.17 3.50
CA PRO A 33 -21.51 -5.36 3.57
C PRO A 33 -21.20 -3.92 4.00
N SER A 34 -22.03 -2.95 3.61
CA SER A 34 -21.89 -1.57 4.10
C SER A 34 -21.90 -1.50 5.62
N VAL A 35 -21.05 -0.65 6.19
CA VAL A 35 -20.95 -0.40 7.64
C VAL A 35 -22.20 0.33 8.12
N THR A 36 -22.81 -0.15 9.21
CA THR A 36 -23.95 0.54 9.86
C THR A 36 -23.48 1.65 10.81
N LEU A 37 -24.39 2.53 11.23
CA LEU A 37 -24.05 3.62 12.15
C LEU A 37 -23.60 3.09 13.53
N GLU A 38 -24.18 1.98 14.00
CA GLU A 38 -23.85 1.35 15.28
C GLU A 38 -22.48 0.66 15.23
N GLU A 39 -22.06 0.15 14.06
CA GLU A 39 -20.72 -0.39 13.87
C GLU A 39 -19.64 0.69 14.00
N LEU A 40 -19.95 1.97 13.71
CA LEU A 40 -18.97 3.07 13.80
C LEU A 40 -18.37 3.21 15.21
N ASP A 41 -19.12 2.85 16.26
CA ASP A 41 -18.65 2.91 17.65
C ASP A 41 -17.72 1.74 18.01
N ASN A 42 -17.54 0.77 17.11
CA ASN A 42 -16.81 -0.47 17.33
C ASN A 42 -15.68 -0.70 16.31
N ILE A 43 -15.46 0.24 15.38
CA ILE A 43 -14.38 0.16 14.40
C ILE A 43 -13.30 1.20 14.69
N ILE A 44 -12.07 0.86 14.32
CA ILE A 44 -10.92 1.76 14.33
C ILE A 44 -10.69 2.25 12.90
N ILE A 45 -10.54 3.57 12.75
CA ILE A 45 -10.18 4.18 11.47
C ILE A 45 -8.65 4.23 11.35
N GLU A 46 -8.15 3.72 10.22
CA GLU A 46 -6.75 3.84 9.82
C GLU A 46 -6.65 4.60 8.49
N LEU A 47 -5.71 5.55 8.40
CA LEU A 47 -5.39 6.30 7.19
C LEU A 47 -3.93 6.06 6.80
N SER A 48 -3.72 5.62 5.56
CA SER A 48 -2.40 5.53 4.92
C SER A 48 -2.27 6.62 3.86
N ILE A 49 -1.44 7.63 4.13
CA ILE A 49 -1.17 8.74 3.20
C ILE A 49 0.10 8.41 2.42
N LEU A 50 0.00 8.33 1.10
CA LEU A 50 1.10 7.93 0.24
C LEU A 50 1.80 9.14 -0.38
N THR A 51 3.12 9.06 -0.53
CA THR A 51 3.83 9.95 -1.46
C THR A 51 3.49 9.56 -2.91
N PRO A 52 3.60 10.49 -3.87
CA PRO A 52 3.52 10.12 -5.28
C PRO A 52 4.52 8.99 -5.60
N PRO A 53 4.11 7.94 -6.35
CA PRO A 53 5.03 6.88 -6.75
C PRO A 53 6.09 7.39 -7.73
N GLU A 54 7.34 7.00 -7.50
CA GLU A 54 8.48 7.32 -8.36
C GLU A 54 9.02 6.08 -9.04
N LEU A 55 9.28 6.16 -10.34
CA LEU A 55 9.84 5.03 -11.10
C LEU A 55 11.29 4.78 -10.68
N ILE A 56 11.61 3.54 -10.30
CA ILE A 56 12.98 3.14 -10.02
C ILE A 56 13.66 2.77 -11.33
N ILE A 57 14.58 3.63 -11.79
CA ILE A 57 15.34 3.40 -13.02
C ILE A 57 16.54 2.52 -12.71
N VAL A 58 16.69 1.38 -13.39
CA VAL A 58 17.84 0.47 -13.29
C VAL A 58 18.30 0.02 -14.68
N ASN A 59 19.59 -0.22 -14.85
CA ASN A 59 20.12 -0.86 -16.08
C ASN A 59 20.25 -2.39 -15.90
N ASN A 60 20.35 -2.84 -14.65
CA ASN A 60 20.36 -4.25 -14.27
C ASN A 60 19.39 -4.47 -13.10
N PRO A 61 18.52 -5.50 -13.13
CA PRO A 61 17.60 -5.78 -12.03
C PRO A 61 18.27 -5.93 -10.65
N LYS A 62 19.53 -6.38 -10.60
CA LYS A 62 20.27 -6.49 -9.33
C LYS A 62 20.42 -5.16 -8.61
N GLU A 63 20.34 -4.02 -9.31
CA GLU A 63 20.42 -2.69 -8.70
C GLU A 63 19.23 -2.36 -7.80
N TYR A 64 18.09 -3.06 -7.93
CA TYR A 64 16.92 -2.79 -7.08
C TYR A 64 17.23 -2.97 -5.59
N ARG A 65 18.10 -3.93 -5.24
CA ARG A 65 18.53 -4.18 -3.86
C ARG A 65 19.16 -2.96 -3.19
N ASP A 66 19.79 -2.09 -3.98
CA ASP A 66 20.53 -0.93 -3.50
C ASP A 66 19.65 0.34 -3.49
N LYS A 67 18.47 0.29 -4.13
CA LYS A 67 17.55 1.43 -4.29
C LYS A 67 16.29 1.31 -3.43
N ILE A 68 15.89 0.08 -3.08
CA ILE A 68 14.71 -0.22 -2.25
C ILE A 68 15.13 -0.40 -0.80
N VAL A 69 14.44 0.27 0.11
CA VAL A 69 14.65 0.14 1.55
C VAL A 69 13.43 -0.49 2.19
N ILE A 70 13.61 -1.71 2.70
CA ILE A 70 12.58 -2.47 3.43
C ILE A 70 12.09 -1.68 4.66
N GLY A 71 10.78 -1.70 4.91
CA GLY A 71 10.12 -0.95 5.99
C GLY A 71 9.93 0.54 5.69
N ARG A 72 10.60 1.10 4.68
CA ARG A 72 10.43 2.48 4.23
C ARG A 72 9.62 2.58 2.94
N ASP A 73 9.99 1.79 1.94
CA ASP A 73 9.40 1.85 0.61
C ASP A 73 8.27 0.82 0.45
N GLY A 74 7.14 1.27 -0.07
CA GLY A 74 6.13 0.43 -0.69
C GLY A 74 6.47 0.29 -2.18
N LEU A 75 6.01 -0.80 -2.78
CA LEU A 75 6.29 -1.10 -4.19
C LEU A 75 5.02 -1.18 -5.02
N ILE A 76 5.14 -0.72 -6.26
CA ILE A 76 4.16 -0.94 -7.31
C ILE A 76 4.87 -1.64 -8.47
N VAL A 77 4.32 -2.76 -8.89
CA VAL A 77 4.74 -3.45 -10.13
C VAL A 77 3.69 -3.19 -11.19
N GLU A 78 4.12 -2.82 -12.39
CA GLU A 78 3.27 -2.62 -13.55
C GLU A 78 3.87 -3.30 -14.80
N LYS A 79 3.06 -4.11 -15.49
CA LYS A 79 3.40 -4.65 -16.81
C LYS A 79 2.14 -4.77 -17.68
N GLY A 80 2.06 -3.96 -18.74
CA GLY A 80 0.85 -3.85 -19.55
C GLY A 80 -0.35 -3.39 -18.70
N TRP A 81 -1.42 -4.20 -18.67
CA TRP A 81 -2.64 -3.91 -17.90
C TRP A 81 -2.60 -4.42 -16.46
N ARG A 82 -1.55 -5.19 -16.10
CA ARG A 82 -1.41 -5.79 -14.78
C ARG A 82 -0.67 -4.84 -13.86
N ARG A 83 -1.24 -4.62 -12.68
CA ARG A 83 -0.68 -3.73 -11.66
C ARG A 83 -0.93 -4.29 -10.27
N GLY A 84 0.09 -4.26 -9.43
CA GLY A 84 0.03 -4.73 -8.05
C GLY A 84 0.79 -3.78 -7.14
N LEU A 85 0.31 -3.62 -5.91
CA LEU A 85 0.91 -2.75 -4.90
C LEU A 85 1.01 -3.51 -3.57
N LEU A 86 2.14 -3.36 -2.90
CA LEU A 86 2.31 -3.72 -1.49
C LEU A 86 2.85 -2.51 -0.71
N LEU A 87 2.29 -2.29 0.48
CA LEU A 87 2.64 -1.17 1.34
C LEU A 87 3.99 -1.42 2.08
N PRO A 88 4.66 -0.36 2.58
CA PRO A 88 5.99 -0.50 3.19
C PRO A 88 6.05 -1.42 4.41
N GLN A 89 4.95 -1.60 5.14
CA GLN A 89 4.88 -2.46 6.31
C GLN A 89 4.80 -3.95 5.99
N VAL A 90 4.30 -4.31 4.81
CA VAL A 90 4.07 -5.71 4.42
C VAL A 90 5.31 -6.60 4.58
N PRO A 91 6.53 -6.19 4.17
CA PRO A 91 7.73 -7.02 4.33
C PRO A 91 8.21 -7.19 5.78
N VAL A 92 7.81 -6.31 6.71
CA VAL A 92 8.26 -6.33 8.12
C VAL A 92 7.19 -6.82 9.10
N ASP A 93 5.91 -6.77 8.70
CA ASP A 93 4.78 -7.15 9.53
C ASP A 93 4.77 -8.66 9.85
N HIS A 94 4.29 -9.02 11.04
CA HIS A 94 4.20 -10.40 11.54
C HIS A 94 5.49 -11.23 11.41
N ASP A 95 6.64 -10.65 11.73
CA ASP A 95 7.96 -11.31 11.71
C ASP A 95 8.35 -11.90 10.34
N ARG A 96 7.77 -11.39 9.23
CA ARG A 96 8.05 -11.87 7.87
C ARG A 96 9.51 -11.70 7.46
N ASN A 97 10.14 -10.60 7.86
CA ASN A 97 11.55 -10.30 7.61
C ASN A 97 11.97 -10.49 6.14
N TRP A 98 11.15 -10.01 5.19
CA TRP A 98 11.44 -10.15 3.77
C TRP A 98 12.64 -9.30 3.35
N ASP A 99 13.48 -9.86 2.47
CA ASP A 99 14.47 -9.09 1.73
C ASP A 99 13.84 -8.42 0.50
N VAL A 100 14.64 -7.62 -0.21
CA VAL A 100 14.18 -6.86 -1.38
C VAL A 100 13.70 -7.78 -2.50
N GLU A 101 14.37 -8.91 -2.75
CA GLU A 101 13.98 -9.83 -3.82
C GLU A 101 12.65 -10.51 -3.50
N THR A 102 12.47 -10.97 -2.26
CA THR A 102 11.20 -11.55 -1.77
C THR A 102 10.07 -10.53 -1.86
N PHE A 103 10.34 -9.28 -1.51
CA PHE A 103 9.35 -8.20 -1.59
C PHE A 103 8.94 -7.89 -3.04
N LEU A 104 9.90 -7.86 -3.97
CA LEU A 104 9.64 -7.71 -5.40
C LEU A 104 8.83 -8.90 -5.95
N ASP A 105 9.22 -10.13 -5.60
CA ASP A 105 8.54 -11.37 -6.01
C ASP A 105 7.06 -11.35 -5.62
N HIS A 106 6.77 -11.03 -4.36
CA HIS A 106 5.39 -10.94 -3.87
C HIS A 106 4.63 -9.76 -4.48
N THR A 107 5.29 -8.64 -4.79
CA THR A 107 4.64 -7.51 -5.46
C THR A 107 4.28 -7.88 -6.91
N CYS A 108 5.12 -8.65 -7.61
CA CYS A 108 4.80 -9.20 -8.92
C CYS A 108 3.61 -10.16 -8.86
N GLN A 109 3.59 -11.07 -7.89
CA GLN A 109 2.44 -11.97 -7.67
C GLN A 109 1.16 -11.20 -7.36
N LYS A 110 1.24 -10.12 -6.58
CA LYS A 110 0.11 -9.22 -6.30
C LYS A 110 -0.43 -8.55 -7.56
N ALA A 111 0.44 -8.32 -8.55
CA ALA A 111 0.08 -7.84 -9.88
C ALA A 111 -0.44 -8.95 -10.81
N MET A 112 -0.60 -10.19 -10.32
CA MET A 112 -0.91 -11.38 -11.12
C MET A 112 0.15 -11.68 -12.19
N LEU A 113 1.43 -11.42 -11.89
CA LEU A 113 2.58 -11.74 -12.74
C LEU A 113 3.39 -12.89 -12.13
N PRO A 114 4.21 -13.61 -12.93
CA PRO A 114 5.25 -14.49 -12.40
C PRO A 114 6.12 -13.74 -11.39
N ALA A 115 6.53 -14.41 -10.30
CA ALA A 115 7.25 -13.78 -9.19
C ALA A 115 8.49 -13.01 -9.66
N ASP A 116 9.28 -13.61 -10.54
CA ASP A 116 10.53 -13.04 -11.05
C ASP A 116 10.36 -12.01 -12.17
N SER A 117 9.14 -11.54 -12.45
CA SER A 117 8.88 -10.61 -13.56
C SER A 117 9.60 -9.27 -13.40
N TRP A 118 9.97 -8.87 -12.18
CA TRP A 118 10.78 -7.66 -11.93
C TRP A 118 12.19 -7.74 -12.52
N LYS A 119 12.66 -8.95 -12.90
CA LYS A 119 13.94 -9.13 -13.59
C LYS A 119 13.89 -8.78 -15.08
N ASP A 120 12.70 -8.65 -15.63
CA ASP A 120 12.49 -8.12 -16.97
C ASP A 120 12.46 -6.58 -16.91
N LEU A 121 13.31 -5.92 -17.70
CA LEU A 121 13.43 -4.46 -17.72
C LEU A 121 12.18 -3.78 -18.32
N ASP A 122 11.32 -4.51 -19.03
CA ASP A 122 10.02 -4.00 -19.47
C ASP A 122 8.98 -3.96 -18.34
N THR A 123 9.27 -4.57 -17.18
CA THR A 123 8.45 -4.48 -15.97
C THR A 123 8.81 -3.22 -15.20
N LYS A 124 7.85 -2.31 -15.04
CA LYS A 124 8.08 -1.05 -14.30
C LYS A 124 7.90 -1.29 -12.81
N ILE A 125 8.87 -0.83 -12.03
CA ILE A 125 8.85 -0.86 -10.57
C ILE A 125 8.85 0.57 -10.07
N TYR A 126 7.85 0.94 -9.29
CA TYR A 126 7.77 2.24 -8.62
C TYR A 126 7.92 2.06 -7.11
N SER A 127 8.60 3.00 -6.45
CA SER A 127 8.59 3.12 -4.99
C SER A 127 7.70 4.27 -4.54
N PHE A 128 7.15 4.15 -3.34
CA PHE A 128 6.47 5.23 -2.64
C PHE A 128 6.66 5.05 -1.14
N GLN A 129 6.39 6.08 -0.35
CA GLN A 129 6.39 6.01 1.11
C GLN A 129 4.97 6.19 1.63
N ALA A 130 4.71 5.67 2.82
CA ALA A 130 3.43 5.82 3.50
C ALA A 130 3.61 6.44 4.88
N ILE A 131 2.72 7.36 5.24
CA ILE A 131 2.54 7.85 6.60
C ILE A 131 1.21 7.30 7.11
N LEU A 132 1.25 6.57 8.22
CA LEU A 132 0.09 5.91 8.79
C LEU A 132 -0.41 6.66 10.02
N PHE A 133 -1.73 6.81 10.11
CA PHE A 133 -2.44 7.31 11.28
C PHE A 133 -3.54 6.33 11.66
N GLU A 134 -3.70 6.03 12.95
CA GLU A 134 -4.74 5.14 13.45
C GLU A 134 -5.33 5.69 14.75
N GLU A 135 -6.62 5.43 15.00
CA GLU A 135 -7.22 5.62 16.32
C GLU A 135 -6.75 4.52 17.31
N GLU A 136 -6.33 4.90 18.51
CA GLU A 136 -5.94 3.95 19.59
C GLU A 136 -7.13 3.11 20.09
N SER A 137 -8.36 3.63 19.93
CA SER A 137 -9.64 2.98 20.20
C SER A 137 -10.72 3.65 19.35
N PRO A 138 -11.91 3.05 19.11
CA PRO A 138 -12.99 3.71 18.36
C PRO A 138 -13.28 5.11 18.91
N ARG A 139 -13.28 6.13 18.03
CA ARG A 139 -13.44 7.57 18.38
C ARG A 139 -12.42 8.12 19.39
N GLY A 140 -11.32 7.40 19.59
CA GLY A 140 -10.30 7.71 20.57
C GLY A 140 -9.27 8.69 20.06
N LYS A 141 -8.12 8.70 20.73
CA LYS A 141 -6.96 9.48 20.33
C LYS A 141 -6.38 8.91 19.03
N ILE A 142 -5.98 9.79 18.12
CA ILE A 142 -5.28 9.41 16.88
C ILE A 142 -3.77 9.44 17.14
N ALA A 143 -3.09 8.37 16.79
CA ALA A 143 -1.64 8.25 16.84
C ALA A 143 -1.06 8.07 15.43
N ARG A 144 0.11 8.67 15.20
CA ARG A 144 0.91 8.33 14.03
C ARG A 144 1.56 6.97 14.28
N LYS A 145 1.35 6.02 13.37
CA LYS A 145 2.06 4.75 13.38
C LYS A 145 3.41 4.91 12.70
N TYR A 146 4.45 4.45 13.39
CA TYR A 146 5.76 4.25 12.82
C TYR A 146 5.91 2.77 12.51
N LEU A 147 6.41 2.47 11.33
CA LEU A 147 6.77 1.11 10.97
C LEU A 147 8.07 0.80 11.71
N THR A 148 7.94 0.12 12.85
CA THR A 148 9.07 -0.39 13.65
C THR A 148 9.52 -1.73 13.12
#